data_AF-A0A550GTN1-F1
#
_entry.id   AF-A0A550GTN1-F1
#
_cell.length_a   1.000
_cell.length_b   1.000
_cell.length_c   1.000
_cell.angle_alpha   90.00
_cell.angle_beta   90.00
_cell.angle_gamma   90.00
#
_symmetry.space_group_name_H-M   'P 1'
#
loop_
_entity.id
_entity.type
_entity.pdbx_description
1 polymer ?
#
loop_
_entity_poly.entity_id
_entity_poly.type
_entity_poly.pdbx_seq_one_letter_code
_entity_poly.pdbx_strand_id
1 'polypeptide(L)'
;MNQGKKRRLKRILQKDNRTVIVPMDHGVSMGPIKGITNMQSIIDQLLKGGVDAVVLNKGVAKRVELDNAGLIVHLSAISTLTPNANNKV
;
A
#
# COMPACT_ATOMS: atom_id res chain seq x y z
N MET A 1 18.08 17.03 -1.31
CA MET A 1 17.15 16.02 -1.88
C MET A 1 17.09 16.19 -3.40
N ASN A 2 17.30 15.13 -4.19
CA ASN A 2 17.30 15.26 -5.66
C ASN A 2 15.89 15.54 -6.22
N GLN A 3 15.82 16.06 -7.45
CA GLN A 3 14.56 16.46 -8.09
C GLN A 3 13.58 15.29 -8.24
N GLY A 4 14.08 14.08 -8.55
CA GLY A 4 13.24 12.88 -8.67
C GLY A 4 12.58 12.49 -7.34
N LYS A 5 13.31 12.54 -6.23
CA LYS A 5 12.79 12.29 -4.88
C LYS A 5 11.76 13.35 -4.49
N LYS A 6 12.01 14.62 -4.79
CA LYS A 6 11.03 15.71 -4.57
C LYS A 6 9.73 15.49 -5.36
N ARG A 7 9.82 15.09 -6.63
CA ARG A 7 8.63 14.77 -7.46
C ARG A 7 7.85 13.56 -6.93
N ARG A 8 8.52 12.51 -6.46
CA ARG A 8 7.87 11.32 -5.88
C ARG A 8 7.18 11.63 -4.55
N LEU A 9 7.83 12.36 -3.66
CA LEU A 9 7.24 12.72 -2.37
C LEU A 9 5.98 13.59 -2.51
N LYS A 10 5.93 14.47 -3.52
CA LYS A 10 4.72 15.26 -3.84
C LYS A 10 3.47 14.44 -4.18
N ARG A 11 3.61 13.14 -4.47
CA ARG A 11 2.46 12.25 -4.75
C ARG A 11 1.83 11.64 -3.51
N ILE A 12 2.54 11.70 -2.38
CA ILE A 12 2.10 11.07 -1.11
C ILE A 12 1.99 12.08 0.02
N LEU A 13 2.61 13.26 -0.09
CA LEU A 13 2.49 14.36 0.86
C LEU A 13 1.41 15.34 0.42
N GLN A 14 0.56 15.75 1.37
CA GLN A 14 -0.41 16.81 1.18
C GLN A 14 0.23 18.20 1.18
N LYS A 15 -0.58 19.23 0.92
CA LYS A 15 -0.12 20.64 0.84
C LYS A 15 0.54 21.13 2.14
N ASP A 16 0.15 20.58 3.28
CA ASP A 16 0.69 20.87 4.60
C ASP A 16 1.95 20.05 4.94
N ASN A 17 2.46 19.26 3.98
CA ASN A 17 3.55 18.30 4.13
C ASN A 17 3.28 17.17 5.13
N ARG A 18 2.01 16.86 5.42
CA ARG A 18 1.62 15.67 6.20
C ARG A 18 1.06 14.59 5.28
N THR A 19 0.95 13.36 5.81
CA THR A 19 0.42 12.22 5.08
C THR A 19 -0.13 11.16 6.03
N VAL A 20 -1.25 10.54 5.65
CA VAL A 20 -1.82 9.33 6.24
C VAL A 20 -1.67 8.21 5.22
N ILE A 21 -0.85 7.22 5.58
CA ILE A 21 -0.54 6.08 4.71
C ILE A 21 -1.07 4.81 5.36
N VAL A 22 -1.90 4.05 4.64
CA VAL A 22 -2.45 2.78 5.14
C VAL A 22 -1.75 1.59 4.47
N PRO A 23 -1.07 0.73 5.24
CA PRO A 23 -0.45 -0.47 4.70
C PRO A 23 -1.50 -1.57 4.44
N MET A 24 -1.47 -2.12 3.23
CA MET A 24 -2.42 -3.11 2.72
C MET A 24 -1.67 -4.25 1.98
N ASP A 25 -0.48 -4.61 2.45
CA ASP A 25 0.48 -5.53 1.83
C ASP A 25 0.56 -6.91 2.55
N HIS A 26 -0.44 -7.23 3.36
CA HIS A 26 -0.42 -8.45 4.19
C HIS A 26 -0.81 -9.72 3.42
N GLY A 27 -1.49 -9.60 2.27
CA GLY A 27 -2.04 -10.76 1.54
C GLY A 27 -0.97 -11.74 1.05
N VAL A 28 0.24 -11.27 0.72
CA VAL A 28 1.34 -12.16 0.31
C VAL A 28 1.87 -13.00 1.49
N SER A 29 1.88 -12.43 2.70
CA SER A 29 2.39 -13.11 3.88
C SER A 29 1.36 -14.02 4.54
N MET A 30 0.13 -13.54 4.68
CA MET A 30 -0.92 -14.19 5.49
C MET A 30 -1.97 -14.93 4.66
N GLY A 31 -1.92 -14.82 3.33
CA GLY A 31 -2.98 -15.33 2.46
C GLY A 31 -4.27 -14.51 2.56
N PRO A 32 -5.42 -15.07 2.13
CA PRO A 32 -6.70 -14.37 2.16
C PRO A 32 -7.13 -14.07 3.61
N ILE A 33 -7.16 -12.79 3.98
CA ILE A 33 -7.64 -12.35 5.30
C ILE A 33 -9.15 -12.09 5.21
N LYS A 34 -9.93 -12.72 6.12
CA LYS A 34 -11.39 -12.52 6.20
C LYS A 34 -11.70 -11.03 6.34
N GLY A 35 -12.60 -10.52 5.50
CA GLY A 35 -12.96 -9.11 5.46
C GLY A 35 -12.10 -8.23 4.54
N ILE A 36 -10.97 -8.74 4.03
CA ILE A 36 -10.04 -7.99 3.14
C ILE A 36 -9.83 -8.73 1.81
N THR A 37 -10.74 -9.65 1.46
CA THR A 37 -10.65 -10.44 0.22
C THR A 37 -11.01 -9.62 -1.01
N ASN A 38 -11.89 -8.62 -0.88
CA ASN A 38 -12.19 -7.64 -1.92
C ASN A 38 -11.39 -6.36 -1.67
N MET A 39 -10.18 -6.32 -2.23
CA MET A 39 -9.26 -5.20 -2.06
C MET A 39 -9.82 -3.87 -2.56
N GLN A 40 -10.56 -3.85 -3.69
CA GLN A 40 -11.14 -2.62 -4.22
C GLN A 40 -12.13 -2.01 -3.22
N SER A 41 -13.02 -2.83 -2.67
CA SER A 41 -14.02 -2.36 -1.70
C SER A 41 -13.40 -1.77 -0.43
N ILE A 42 -12.26 -2.29 0.03
CA ILE A 42 -11.53 -1.73 1.17
C ILE A 42 -10.85 -0.42 0.78
N ILE A 43 -10.22 -0.36 -0.39
CA ILE A 43 -9.62 0.88 -0.91
C ILE A 43 -10.67 1.98 -1.03
N ASP A 44 -11.85 1.69 -1.58
CA ASP A 44 -12.95 2.67 -1.71
C ASP A 44 -13.35 3.24 -0.34
N GLN A 45 -13.35 2.41 0.71
CA GLN A 45 -13.63 2.86 2.07
C GLN A 45 -12.51 3.75 2.62
N LEU A 46 -11.25 3.42 2.35
CA LEU A 46 -10.10 4.25 2.74
C LEU A 46 -10.12 5.60 2.02
N LEU A 47 -10.47 5.62 0.74
CA LEU A 47 -10.61 6.85 -0.05
C LEU A 47 -11.73 7.74 0.51
N LYS A 48 -12.88 7.16 0.88
CA LYS A 48 -13.96 7.88 1.58
C LYS A 48 -13.51 8.43 2.93
N GLY A 49 -12.60 7.74 3.61
CA GLY A 49 -11.98 8.18 4.86
C GLY A 49 -10.91 9.26 4.70
N GLY A 50 -10.54 9.64 3.47
CA GLY A 50 -9.55 10.67 3.20
C GLY A 50 -8.09 10.20 3.37
N VAL A 51 -7.78 8.94 3.07
CA VAL A 51 -6.40 8.45 3.04
C VAL A 51 -5.57 9.17 1.96
N ASP A 52 -4.31 9.46 2.26
CA ASP A 52 -3.43 10.14 1.31
C ASP A 52 -2.68 9.16 0.40
N ALA A 53 -2.32 7.98 0.91
CA ALA A 53 -1.68 6.93 0.13
C ALA A 53 -1.89 5.53 0.72
N VAL A 54 -1.67 4.50 -0.10
CA VAL A 54 -1.70 3.10 0.33
C VAL A 54 -0.41 2.37 -0.02
N VAL A 55 -0.07 1.37 0.79
CA VAL A 55 1.02 0.42 0.47
C VAL A 55 0.43 -0.90 -0.02
N LEU A 56 0.81 -1.33 -1.21
CA LEU A 56 0.32 -2.57 -1.82
C LEU A 56 1.46 -3.41 -2.38
N ASN A 57 1.32 -4.73 -2.38
CA ASN A 57 2.19 -5.57 -3.21
C ASN A 57 1.85 -5.40 -4.69
N LYS A 58 2.86 -5.60 -5.55
CA LYS A 58 2.78 -5.47 -7.02
C LYS A 58 1.56 -6.17 -7.64
N GLY A 59 1.16 -7.33 -7.13
CA GLY A 59 0.04 -8.11 -7.67
C GLY A 59 -1.31 -7.40 -7.49
N VAL A 60 -1.56 -6.87 -6.29
CA VAL A 60 -2.80 -6.15 -5.96
C VAL A 60 -2.81 -4.78 -6.61
N ALA A 61 -1.68 -4.07 -6.61
CA ALA A 61 -1.54 -2.74 -7.21
C ALA A 61 -1.91 -2.68 -8.70
N LYS A 62 -1.86 -3.80 -9.41
CA LYS A 62 -2.26 -3.91 -10.83
C LYS A 62 -3.77 -4.09 -11.04
N ARG A 63 -4.52 -4.32 -9.98
CA ARG A 63 -5.93 -4.78 -10.03
C ARG A 63 -6.88 -3.83 -9.31
N VAL A 64 -6.39 -2.70 -8.82
CA VAL A 64 -7.16 -1.76 -8.01
C VAL A 64 -6.97 -0.34 -8.53
N GLU A 65 -8.02 0.44 -8.45
CA GLU A 65 -8.04 1.89 -8.73
C GLU A 65 -7.89 2.66 -7.42
N LEU A 66 -7.13 3.76 -7.45
CA LEU A 66 -6.75 4.54 -6.26
C LEU A 66 -7.22 6.00 -6.32
N ASP A 67 -7.91 6.39 -7.40
CA ASP A 67 -8.28 7.77 -7.70
C ASP A 67 -7.11 8.75 -7.50
N ASN A 68 -7.20 9.61 -6.48
CA ASN A 68 -6.22 10.63 -6.17
C ASN A 68 -5.23 10.22 -5.06
N ALA A 69 -5.40 9.04 -4.46
CA ALA A 69 -4.47 8.57 -3.43
C ALA A 69 -3.13 8.14 -4.04
N GLY A 70 -2.06 8.42 -3.31
CA GLY A 70 -0.73 7.98 -3.65
C GLY A 70 -0.59 6.46 -3.57
N LEU A 71 0.23 5.90 -4.45
CA LEU A 71 0.59 4.48 -4.45
C LEU A 71 2.04 4.28 -4.01
N ILE A 72 2.24 3.42 -3.02
CA ILE A 72 3.54 2.86 -2.66
C ILE A 72 3.51 1.36 -2.94
N VAL A 73 4.44 0.88 -3.76
CA VAL A 73 4.53 -0.54 -4.08
C VAL A 73 5.58 -1.20 -3.18
N HIS A 74 5.15 -2.14 -2.36
CA HIS A 74 6.05 -3.02 -1.61
C HIS A 74 6.59 -4.11 -2.54
N LEU A 75 7.88 -4.03 -2.85
CA LEU A 75 8.57 -4.96 -3.76
C LEU A 75 9.11 -6.21 -3.07
N SER A 76 9.48 -6.10 -1.79
CA SER A 76 9.82 -7.22 -0.93
C SER A 76 8.57 -7.93 -0.43
N ALA A 77 8.69 -9.23 -0.16
CA ALA A 77 7.67 -9.99 0.54
C ALA A 77 8.27 -11.27 1.13
N ILE A 78 7.63 -11.76 2.20
CA ILE A 78 7.90 -13.06 2.81
C ILE A 78 6.58 -13.78 3.00
N SER A 79 6.56 -15.11 2.83
CA SER A 79 5.37 -15.94 3.06
C SER A 79 5.57 -16.87 4.24
N THR A 80 4.48 -17.36 4.81
CA THR A 80 4.51 -18.38 5.88
C THR A 80 5.11 -19.73 5.44
N LEU A 81 5.39 -19.92 4.15
CA LEU A 81 6.01 -21.14 3.61
C LEU A 81 7.54 -21.13 3.70
N THR A 82 8.15 -20.03 4.13
CA THR A 82 9.61 -19.94 4.31
C THR A 82 10.05 -20.57 5.65
N PRO A 83 11.27 -21.12 5.75
CA PRO A 83 11.79 -21.68 7.01
C PRO A 83 11.84 -20.70 8.18
N ASN A 84 11.89 -19.39 7.92
CA ASN A 84 11.91 -18.36 8.95
C ASN A 84 10.98 -17.19 8.61
N ALA A 85 9.68 -17.38 8.83
CA ALA A 85 8.62 -16.43 8.45
C ALA A 85 8.70 -15.07 9.18
N ASN A 86 9.44 -14.99 10.29
CA ASN A 86 9.56 -13.76 11.09
C ASN A 86 10.77 -12.91 10.67
N ASN A 87 11.62 -13.38 9.76
CA ASN A 87 12.79 -12.63 9.29
C ASN A 87 12.44 -11.77 8.07
N LYS A 88 11.53 -10.81 8.25
CA LYS A 88 11.07 -9.90 7.18
C LYS A 88 12.13 -8.81 6.94
N VAL A 89 12.55 -8.64 5.68
CA VAL A 89 13.54 -7.63 5.20
C VAL A 89 12.91 -6.62 4.25
#